data_AF-A0A7M4AN71-F1
#
_entry.id   AF-A0A7M4AN71-F1
#
_cell.length_a   1.000
_cell.length_b   1.000
_cell.length_c   1.000
_cell.angle_alpha   90.00
_cell.angle_beta   90.00
_cell.angle_gamma   90.00
#
_symmetry.space_group_name_H-M   'P 1'
#
loop_
_entity.id
_entity.type
_entity.pdbx_description
1 polymer ?
#
loop_
_entity_poly.entity_id
_entity_poly.type
_entity_poly.pdbx_seq_one_letter_code
_entity_poly.pdbx_strand_id
1 'polypeptide(L)'
;EDFVLADHPTLNHMIGYIQRMKGGSSVPAAPAAPPAPSLPPPSSAITNPPPAVQASTPGSHPDIEGVLVSVVVDHTGYPEDFIELDQDLEGELGIDTVKQAEIMAEIRDRF
;
A
#
# COMPACT_ATOMS: atom_id res chain seq x y z
N GLU A 1 -9.02 -16.17 -4.21
CA GLU A 1 -7.59 -15.88 -4.05
C GLU A 1 -7.34 -15.71 -2.57
N ASP A 2 -6.43 -16.50 -1.99
CA ASP A 2 -6.07 -16.39 -0.58
C ASP A 2 -5.31 -15.08 -0.37
N PHE A 3 -5.82 -14.23 0.52
CA PHE A 3 -5.11 -13.04 0.98
C PHE A 3 -3.96 -13.49 1.88
N VAL A 4 -2.73 -13.24 1.46
CA VAL A 4 -1.53 -13.54 2.25
C VAL A 4 -0.99 -12.23 2.81
N LEU A 5 -1.09 -12.05 4.12
CA LEU A 5 -0.63 -10.83 4.81
C LEU A 5 0.85 -10.54 4.54
N ALA A 6 1.67 -11.58 4.42
CA ALA A 6 3.09 -11.46 4.12
C ALA A 6 3.38 -10.86 2.73
N ASP A 7 2.43 -10.88 1.79
CA ASP A 7 2.56 -10.26 0.47
C ASP A 7 1.99 -8.82 0.44
N HIS A 8 1.31 -8.42 1.52
CA HIS A 8 0.50 -7.19 1.59
C HIS A 8 0.76 -6.43 2.90
N PRO A 9 1.98 -5.91 3.10
CA PRO A 9 2.36 -5.30 4.37
C PRO A 9 1.77 -3.89 4.60
N THR A 10 1.13 -3.28 3.60
CA THR A 10 0.64 -1.90 3.66
C THR A 10 -0.88 -1.80 3.50
N LEU A 11 -1.49 -0.72 4.00
CA LEU A 11 -2.93 -0.49 3.87
C LEU A 11 -3.38 -0.37 2.42
N ASN A 12 -2.54 0.19 1.54
CA ASN A 12 -2.81 0.30 0.11
C ASN A 12 -3.00 -1.09 -0.53
N HIS A 13 -2.22 -2.09 -0.13
CA HIS A 13 -2.43 -3.47 -0.57
C HIS A 13 -3.76 -4.04 -0.09
N MET A 14 -4.10 -3.81 1.18
CA MET A 14 -5.38 -4.24 1.77
C MET A 14 -6.58 -3.61 1.03
N ILE A 15 -6.50 -2.32 0.71
CA ILE A 15 -7.48 -1.59 -0.11
C ILE A 15 -7.61 -2.22 -1.50
N GLY A 16 -6.48 -2.49 -2.17
CA GLY A 16 -6.45 -3.15 -3.47
C GLY A 16 -7.10 -4.55 -3.44
N TYR A 17 -6.88 -5.30 -2.36
CA TYR A 17 -7.50 -6.60 -2.15
C TYR A 17 -9.02 -6.50 -2.04
N ILE A 18 -9.54 -5.59 -1.21
CA ILE A 18 -10.99 -5.38 -1.02
C ILE A 18 -11.63 -4.87 -2.32
N GLN A 19 -10.96 -3.97 -3.04
CA GLN A 19 -11.43 -3.51 -4.35
C GLN A 19 -11.52 -4.65 -5.36
N ARG A 20 -10.50 -5.52 -5.42
CA ARG A 20 -10.54 -6.71 -6.27
C ARG A 20 -11.68 -7.64 -5.86
N MET A 21 -11.88 -7.83 -4.56
CA MET A 21 -12.98 -8.65 -4.02
C MET A 21 -14.36 -8.08 -4.39
N LYS A 22 -14.54 -6.75 -4.34
CA LYS A 22 -15.80 -6.06 -4.67
C LYS A 22 -16.05 -5.88 -6.17
N GLY A 23 -15.00 -5.80 -7.01
CA GLY A 23 -15.15 -5.27 -8.37
C GLY A 23 -14.10 -5.74 -9.37
N GLY A 24 -13.60 -6.97 -9.23
CA GLY A 24 -12.50 -7.56 -9.99
C GLY A 24 -12.22 -7.00 -11.40
N SER A 25 -10.95 -6.58 -11.58
CA SER A 25 -10.16 -6.38 -12.81
C SER A 25 -9.75 -4.92 -13.11
N SER A 26 -8.59 -4.49 -12.60
CA SER A 26 -7.81 -3.42 -13.26
C SER A 26 -6.71 -4.05 -14.10
N VAL A 27 -6.92 -4.05 -15.42
CA VAL A 27 -6.02 -4.54 -16.48
C VAL A 27 -4.73 -3.71 -16.51
N PRO A 28 -3.54 -4.30 -16.76
CA PRO A 28 -2.30 -3.54 -16.86
C PRO A 28 -2.22 -2.80 -18.20
N ALA A 29 -2.01 -1.50 -18.17
CA ALA A 29 -1.68 -0.72 -19.37
C ALA A 29 -0.18 -0.38 -19.38
N ALA A 30 0.55 -1.11 -20.22
CA ALA A 30 1.94 -0.87 -20.61
C ALA A 30 2.07 0.25 -21.67
N PRO A 31 3.25 0.46 -22.26
CA PRO A 31 4.35 1.32 -21.83
C PRO A 31 4.41 2.62 -22.66
N ALA A 32 4.94 3.71 -22.08
CA ALA A 32 5.34 4.87 -22.87
C ALA A 32 6.64 5.47 -22.33
N ALA A 33 7.73 5.16 -23.02
CA ALA A 33 8.97 5.93 -23.12
C ALA A 33 9.21 6.18 -24.62
N PRO A 34 10.11 7.09 -25.10
CA PRO A 34 10.97 8.12 -24.47
C PRO A 34 10.87 9.45 -25.29
N PRO A 35 11.92 10.26 -25.61
CA PRO A 35 13.08 10.83 -24.87
C PRO A 35 13.14 12.40 -24.96
N ALA A 36 13.89 13.08 -24.08
CA ALA A 36 14.65 14.30 -24.43
C ALA A 36 15.53 14.81 -23.27
N PRO A 37 16.66 15.49 -23.57
CA PRO A 37 17.93 15.26 -22.88
C PRO A 37 18.40 16.45 -22.03
N SER A 38 19.27 16.18 -21.06
CA SER A 38 20.15 17.19 -20.48
C SER A 38 21.53 16.58 -20.21
N LEU A 39 22.56 17.33 -20.64
CA LEU A 39 23.98 16.98 -20.83
C LEU A 39 24.79 16.69 -19.52
N PRO A 40 25.95 16.01 -19.60
CA PRO A 40 26.88 15.62 -18.50
C PRO A 40 27.93 16.74 -18.18
N PRO A 41 28.98 16.61 -17.30
CA PRO A 41 29.62 15.46 -16.58
C PRO A 41 30.13 15.79 -15.12
N PRO A 42 31.16 15.16 -14.50
CA PRO A 42 31.47 13.74 -14.19
C PRO A 42 31.72 13.46 -12.68
N SER A 43 31.61 12.19 -12.23
CA SER A 43 32.61 11.45 -11.41
C SER A 43 31.97 10.32 -10.59
N SER A 44 32.48 9.12 -10.84
CA SER A 44 32.62 7.94 -9.96
C SER A 44 31.75 7.86 -8.70
N ALA A 45 30.93 6.81 -8.63
CA ALA A 45 31.03 5.73 -7.63
C ALA A 45 29.68 5.01 -7.41
N ILE A 46 29.76 3.68 -7.50
CA ILE A 46 28.95 2.69 -6.75
C ILE A 46 27.47 2.53 -7.17
N THR A 47 27.24 1.37 -7.76
CA THR A 47 25.98 0.62 -7.79
C THR A 47 25.32 0.57 -6.41
N ASN A 48 24.20 1.28 -6.25
CA ASN A 48 23.10 0.85 -5.39
C ASN A 48 21.83 1.51 -5.93
N PRO A 49 20.84 0.76 -6.47
CA PRO A 49 19.54 1.37 -6.68
C PRO A 49 18.94 1.66 -5.30
N PRO A 50 18.59 2.91 -4.95
CA PRO A 50 17.56 3.10 -3.94
C PRO A 50 16.29 2.46 -4.52
N PRO A 51 15.57 1.60 -3.78
CA PRO A 51 14.19 1.32 -4.12
C PRO A 51 13.44 2.65 -4.02
N ALA A 52 13.21 3.28 -5.17
CA ALA A 52 12.24 4.34 -5.27
C ALA A 52 10.88 3.69 -5.00
N VAL A 53 10.43 3.82 -3.76
CA VAL A 53 9.04 3.69 -3.35
C VAL A 53 8.19 4.43 -4.39
N GLN A 54 7.48 3.64 -5.18
CA GLN A 54 6.55 4.12 -6.18
C GLN A 54 5.33 4.65 -5.44
N ALA A 55 5.37 5.94 -5.09
CA ALA A 55 4.20 6.63 -4.55
C ALA A 55 3.04 6.58 -5.57
N SER A 56 2.11 5.69 -5.27
CA SER A 56 0.66 5.87 -5.27
C SER A 56 0.00 6.28 -6.60
N THR A 57 -0.65 5.32 -7.26
CA THR A 57 -1.80 5.64 -8.15
C THR A 57 -3.08 5.60 -7.30
N PRO A 58 -3.80 6.72 -7.12
CA PRO A 58 -5.01 6.77 -6.31
C PRO A 58 -6.19 6.20 -7.09
N GLY A 59 -6.51 4.94 -6.83
CA GLY A 59 -7.91 4.51 -6.86
C GLY A 59 -8.56 5.04 -5.60
N SER A 60 -8.83 6.36 -5.52
CA SER A 60 -9.47 6.96 -4.34
C SER A 60 -10.87 6.40 -4.22
N HIS A 61 -10.99 5.38 -3.39
CA HIS A 61 -12.23 4.89 -2.85
C HIS A 61 -12.24 5.36 -1.40
N PRO A 62 -12.56 6.65 -1.16
CA PRO A 62 -12.42 7.27 0.16
C PRO A 62 -13.21 6.53 1.25
N ASP A 63 -14.25 5.80 0.85
CA ASP A 63 -15.06 4.94 1.72
C ASP A 63 -14.27 3.73 2.26
N ILE A 64 -13.44 3.08 1.43
CA ILE A 64 -12.63 1.92 1.86
C ILE A 64 -11.42 2.41 2.65
N GLU A 65 -10.74 3.46 2.16
CA GLU A 65 -9.57 4.05 2.81
C GLU A 65 -9.87 4.53 4.23
N GLY A 66 -10.93 5.33 4.40
CA GLY A 66 -11.33 5.85 5.70
C GLY A 66 -11.76 4.75 6.67
N VAL A 67 -12.45 3.70 6.18
CA VAL A 67 -12.80 2.54 7.02
C VAL A 67 -11.54 1.80 7.45
N LEU A 68 -10.58 1.55 6.57
CA LEU A 68 -9.32 0.89 6.94
C LEU A 68 -8.58 1.66 8.04
N VAL A 69 -8.35 2.95 7.82
CA VAL A 69 -7.64 3.79 8.80
C VAL A 69 -8.39 3.78 10.13
N SER A 70 -9.72 3.93 10.12
CA SER A 70 -10.52 3.89 11.34
C SER A 70 -10.41 2.55 12.09
N VAL A 71 -10.42 1.41 11.39
CA VAL A 71 -10.31 0.09 12.03
C VAL A 71 -8.90 -0.13 12.59
N VAL A 72 -7.87 0.31 11.88
CA VAL A 72 -6.48 0.23 12.37
C VAL A 72 -6.30 1.10 13.62
N VAL A 73 -6.82 2.32 13.61
CA VAL A 73 -6.82 3.23 14.78
C VAL A 73 -7.52 2.58 15.97
N ASP A 74 -8.67 1.94 15.76
CA ASP A 74 -9.41 1.26 16.83
C ASP A 74 -8.64 0.06 17.41
N HIS A 75 -8.04 -0.77 16.54
CA HIS A 75 -7.30 -1.97 16.95
C HIS A 75 -5.93 -1.69 17.56
N THR A 76 -5.27 -0.61 17.16
CA THR A 76 -3.86 -0.31 17.52
C THR A 76 -3.73 0.87 18.48
N GLY A 77 -4.71 1.78 18.50
CA GLY A 77 -4.65 3.03 19.26
C GLY A 77 -3.73 4.09 18.66
N TYR A 78 -3.14 3.87 17.49
CA TYR A 78 -2.41 4.92 16.77
C TYR A 78 -3.40 5.97 16.25
N PRO A 79 -3.05 7.28 16.30
CA PRO A 79 -3.89 8.31 15.71
C PRO A 79 -3.88 8.18 14.18
N GLU A 80 -4.98 8.55 13.53
CA GLU A 80 -5.10 8.52 12.05
C GLU A 80 -3.99 9.30 11.33
N ASP A 81 -3.49 10.38 11.95
CA ASP A 81 -2.38 11.22 11.44
C ASP A 81 -1.03 10.46 11.37
N PHE A 82 -0.88 9.39 12.17
CA PHE A 82 0.31 8.53 12.16
C PHE A 82 0.15 7.33 11.22
N ILE A 83 -1.04 7.07 10.70
CA ILE A 83 -1.32 5.93 9.84
C ILE A 83 -1.19 6.36 8.38
N GLU A 84 -0.13 5.94 7.69
CA GLU A 84 0.01 6.18 6.26
C GLU A 84 -0.38 4.96 5.42
N LEU A 85 -0.98 5.20 4.25
CA LEU A 85 -1.49 4.13 3.39
C LEU A 85 -0.39 3.22 2.83
N ASP A 86 0.78 3.81 2.56
CA ASP A 86 1.95 3.14 2.00
C ASP A 86 2.89 2.58 3.07
N GLN A 87 2.58 2.83 4.35
CA GLN A 87 3.43 2.43 5.46
C GLN A 87 3.42 0.92 5.66
N ASP A 88 4.58 0.35 5.99
CA ASP A 88 4.67 -1.05 6.40
C ASP A 88 4.10 -1.23 7.82
N LEU A 89 3.01 -1.97 7.92
CA LEU A 89 2.30 -2.17 9.17
C LEU A 89 3.13 -3.00 10.16
N GLU A 90 3.92 -3.99 9.72
CA GLU A 90 4.72 -4.83 10.62
C GLU A 90 6.11 -4.23 10.88
N GLY A 91 6.78 -3.77 9.83
CA GLY A 91 8.14 -3.29 9.84
C GLY A 91 8.31 -1.86 10.36
N GLU A 92 7.34 -0.98 10.11
CA GLU A 92 7.40 0.41 10.60
C GLU A 92 6.47 0.64 11.78
N LEU A 93 5.21 0.21 11.66
CA LEU A 93 4.22 0.44 12.70
C LEU A 93 4.21 -0.64 13.78
N GLY A 94 4.91 -1.77 13.58
CA GLY A 94 5.05 -2.83 14.58
C GLY A 94 3.76 -3.63 14.83
N ILE A 95 2.81 -3.61 13.91
CA ILE A 95 1.54 -4.34 13.97
C ILE A 95 1.79 -5.79 13.57
N ASP A 96 1.61 -6.70 14.53
CA ASP A 96 1.69 -8.14 14.30
C ASP A 96 0.73 -8.64 13.19
N THR A 97 1.14 -9.68 12.47
CA THR A 97 0.29 -10.39 11.48
C THR A 97 -1.05 -10.86 12.06
N VAL A 98 -1.11 -11.21 13.35
CA VAL A 98 -2.38 -11.57 14.01
C VAL A 98 -3.34 -10.38 14.03
N LYS A 99 -2.84 -9.17 14.33
CA LYS A 99 -3.64 -7.95 14.38
C LYS A 99 -4.10 -7.52 13.00
N GLN A 100 -3.21 -7.58 12.01
CA GLN A 100 -3.57 -7.36 10.61
C GLN A 100 -4.67 -8.33 10.14
N ALA A 101 -4.65 -9.59 10.58
CA ALA A 101 -5.66 -10.58 10.21
C ALA A 101 -7.02 -10.28 10.86
N GLU A 102 -7.04 -9.83 12.12
CA GLU A 102 -8.26 -9.37 12.78
C GLU A 102 -8.86 -8.14 12.06
N ILE A 103 -8.03 -7.13 11.79
CA ILE A 103 -8.41 -5.92 11.07
C ILE A 103 -9.00 -6.29 9.69
N MET A 104 -8.33 -7.16 8.94
CA MET A 104 -8.82 -7.64 7.64
C MET A 104 -10.12 -8.43 7.73
N ALA A 105 -10.29 -9.24 8.77
CA ALA A 105 -11.53 -9.98 8.98
C ALA A 105 -12.70 -9.03 9.22
N GLU A 106 -12.52 -7.98 10.02
CA GLU A 106 -13.54 -6.96 10.26
C GLU A 106 -13.88 -6.16 9.00
N ILE A 107 -12.85 -5.70 8.27
CA ILE A 107 -13.07 -4.92 7.04
C ILE A 107 -13.82 -5.76 5.99
N ARG A 108 -13.49 -7.05 5.86
CA ARG A 108 -14.20 -7.98 4.96
C ARG A 108 -15.63 -8.27 5.41
N ASP A 109 -15.94 -8.24 6.71
CA ASP A 109 -17.33 -8.36 7.18
C ASP A 109 -18.15 -7.13 6.76
N ARG A 110 -17.50 -5.97 6.75
CA ARG A 110 -18.12 -4.68 6.39
C ARG A 110 -18.33 -4.47 4.88
N PHE A 111 -17.63 -5.23 4.02
CA PHE A 111 -17.54 -5.01 2.56
C PHE A 111 -17.74 -6.29 1.74
#